data_AF-A0A1X7EJL9-F1
#
_entry.id   AF-A0A1X7EJL9-F1
#
_cell.length_a   1.000
_cell.length_b   1.000
_cell.length_c   1.000
_cell.angle_alpha   90.00
_cell.angle_beta   90.00
_cell.angle_gamma   90.00
#
_symmetry.space_group_name_H-M   'P 1'
#
loop_
_entity.id
_entity.type
_entity.pdbx_description
1 polymer ?
#
loop_
_entity_poly.entity_id
_entity_poly.type
_entity_poly.pdbx_seq_one_letter_code
_entity_poly.pdbx_strand_id
1 'polypeptide(L)'
;MSYIAEREVYRCCKKIVFTMDVFRIDPNSSNLSLTPNKNNVKWLNRLLGDIYSSLLGGGHIMLFGDEHGTSSLRWRVYSNADLPYSVEAWARLYSVGQYQSIIEEEVLSSIENSLVVTFEASESLIEVFLANGIPYIDLAIHPVRFLDDYMFAVRTNVSEWSQRLFELQTPEHIFYDFAKVISAKAVRLSCFEAIPEGSVLFLAQTAVDSSLISDGVMVDDDMIIEKLIKMGQVYPTVYYKHHPYYTNSKAARLVERSKNMAIADYNIYMALGSQAFPKVCSFSSGTLHEAKYFGLESEKILSSPNRFANELSPYSYVPIYRDALKYEFWSYVMGDIKIFKEKSLPDPFFGAVKDSSGMKWGK
;
A
#
# COMPACT_ATOMS: atom_id res chain seq x y z
N MET A 1 7.15 -6.40 22.13
CA MET A 1 6.48 -6.60 20.84
C MET A 1 6.51 -8.09 20.55
N SER A 2 5.38 -8.76 20.67
CA SER A 2 5.31 -10.22 20.69
C SER A 2 5.18 -10.78 19.27
N TYR A 3 6.28 -11.32 18.76
CA TYR A 3 6.19 -12.36 17.74
C TYR A 3 5.58 -13.62 18.35
N ILE A 4 4.86 -14.38 17.52
CA ILE A 4 4.32 -15.69 17.86
C ILE A 4 5.25 -16.75 17.26
N ALA A 5 5.49 -17.83 18.00
CA ALA A 5 6.28 -18.93 17.48
C ALA A 5 5.46 -19.75 16.46
N GLU A 6 6.07 -20.17 15.36
CA GLU A 6 5.40 -20.96 14.30
C GLU A 6 4.62 -22.17 14.84
N ARG A 7 5.21 -22.90 15.78
CA ARG A 7 4.56 -24.07 16.43
C ARG A 7 3.23 -23.74 17.12
N GLU A 8 3.03 -22.50 17.56
CA GLU A 8 1.82 -22.07 18.26
C GLU A 8 0.68 -21.91 17.27
N VAL A 9 0.97 -21.41 16.06
CA VAL A 9 0.01 -21.33 14.94
C VAL A 9 -0.62 -22.69 14.68
N TYR A 10 0.20 -23.72 14.47
CA TYR A 10 -0.28 -25.09 14.19
C TYR A 10 -1.06 -25.72 15.35
N ARG A 11 -0.91 -25.21 16.57
CA ARG A 11 -1.62 -25.71 17.75
C ARG A 11 -2.96 -25.01 17.97
N CYS A 12 -3.04 -23.71 17.71
CA CYS A 12 -4.21 -22.89 18.07
C CYS A 12 -5.14 -22.59 16.89
N CYS A 13 -4.64 -22.53 15.66
CA CYS A 13 -5.44 -22.15 14.51
C CYS A 13 -6.33 -23.32 14.05
N LYS A 14 -7.65 -23.11 14.10
CA LYS A 14 -8.68 -24.07 13.66
C LYS A 14 -9.32 -23.70 12.32
N LYS A 15 -9.13 -22.46 11.88
CA LYS A 15 -9.69 -21.92 10.64
C LYS A 15 -8.77 -20.83 10.06
N ILE A 16 -8.96 -20.53 8.79
CA ILE A 16 -8.32 -19.40 8.13
C ILE A 16 -9.37 -18.33 7.85
N VAL A 17 -9.12 -17.08 8.20
CA VAL A 17 -10.04 -15.95 7.95
C VAL A 17 -9.42 -15.03 6.92
N PHE A 18 -10.07 -14.89 5.77
CA PHE A 18 -9.72 -13.90 4.76
C PHE A 18 -10.51 -12.62 5.01
N THR A 19 -9.81 -11.49 5.19
CA THR A 19 -10.44 -10.20 5.43
C THR A 19 -9.59 -9.04 4.90
N MET A 20 -10.01 -7.80 5.15
CA MET A 20 -9.32 -6.56 4.81
C MET A 20 -9.66 -5.52 5.89
N ASP A 21 -9.36 -4.24 5.66
CA ASP A 21 -9.94 -3.17 6.46
C ASP A 21 -11.49 -3.20 6.38
N VAL A 22 -12.11 -3.78 7.40
CA VAL A 22 -13.55 -3.91 7.57
C VAL A 22 -14.23 -2.58 7.92
N PHE A 23 -13.47 -1.55 8.28
CA PHE A 23 -13.99 -0.23 8.66
C PHE A 23 -14.11 0.74 7.48
N ARG A 24 -13.48 0.42 6.34
CA ARG A 24 -13.35 1.32 5.18
C ARG A 24 -14.68 1.83 4.63
N ILE A 25 -14.79 3.14 4.46
CA ILE A 25 -15.96 3.82 3.87
C ILE A 25 -15.68 4.16 2.41
N ASP A 26 -16.64 3.87 1.53
CA ASP A 26 -16.67 4.44 0.18
C ASP A 26 -17.68 5.59 0.15
N PRO A 27 -17.23 6.86 0.09
CA PRO A 27 -18.12 8.02 0.09
C PRO A 27 -19.00 8.10 -1.16
N ASN A 28 -18.67 7.36 -2.23
CA ASN A 28 -19.46 7.35 -3.47
C ASN A 28 -20.56 6.29 -3.46
N SER A 29 -20.59 5.42 -2.43
CA SER A 29 -21.62 4.40 -2.30
C SER A 29 -22.96 5.03 -1.89
N SER A 30 -24.06 4.57 -2.52
CA SER A 30 -25.41 4.92 -2.09
C SER A 30 -25.80 4.30 -0.74
N ASN A 31 -25.03 3.31 -0.26
CA ASN A 31 -25.19 2.71 1.05
C ASN A 31 -23.83 2.53 1.75
N LEU A 32 -23.52 3.46 2.67
CA LEU A 32 -22.24 3.53 3.39
C LEU A 32 -22.05 2.40 4.42
N SER A 33 -23.11 1.67 4.76
CA SER A 33 -23.05 0.52 5.68
C SER A 33 -22.43 -0.72 5.02
N LEU A 34 -22.45 -0.81 3.68
CA LEU A 34 -21.86 -1.91 2.93
C LEU A 34 -20.34 -1.73 2.82
N THR A 35 -19.60 -2.84 2.89
CA THR A 35 -18.14 -2.77 2.72
C THR A 35 -17.78 -2.60 1.24
N PRO A 36 -16.84 -1.69 0.89
CA PRO A 36 -16.31 -1.62 -0.47
C PRO A 36 -15.34 -2.75 -0.79
N ASN A 37 -14.86 -3.49 0.23
CA ASN A 37 -13.78 -4.47 0.09
C ASN A 37 -14.25 -5.89 -0.25
N LYS A 38 -15.57 -6.11 -0.44
CA LYS A 38 -16.15 -7.45 -0.63
C LYS A 38 -15.54 -8.22 -1.80
N ASN A 39 -15.32 -7.54 -2.92
CA ASN A 39 -14.73 -8.15 -4.12
C ASN A 39 -13.24 -8.43 -3.94
N ASN A 40 -12.52 -7.55 -3.24
CA ASN A 40 -11.10 -7.73 -2.97
C ASN A 40 -10.85 -8.91 -2.01
N VAL A 41 -11.67 -9.07 -0.97
CA VAL A 41 -11.61 -10.25 -0.08
C VAL A 41 -11.86 -11.55 -0.87
N LYS A 42 -12.88 -11.56 -1.75
CA LYS A 42 -13.15 -12.71 -2.62
C LYS A 42 -12.00 -13.01 -3.57
N TRP A 43 -11.41 -11.97 -4.16
CA TRP A 43 -10.25 -12.09 -5.04
C TRP A 43 -9.05 -12.69 -4.29
N LEU A 44 -8.72 -12.17 -3.11
CA LEU A 44 -7.64 -12.69 -2.27
C LEU A 44 -7.87 -14.15 -1.88
N ASN A 45 -9.09 -14.49 -1.45
CA ASN A 45 -9.47 -15.86 -1.12
C ASN A 45 -9.36 -16.79 -2.33
N ARG A 46 -9.74 -16.35 -3.53
CA ARG A 46 -9.60 -17.16 -4.75
C ARG A 46 -8.14 -17.35 -5.15
N LEU A 47 -7.29 -16.39 -4.83
CA LEU A 47 -5.88 -16.41 -5.17
C LEU A 47 -5.07 -17.31 -4.24
N LEU A 48 -5.36 -17.29 -2.94
CA LEU A 48 -4.52 -17.92 -1.90
C LEU A 48 -5.26 -18.92 -0.99
N GLY A 49 -6.59 -18.98 -1.05
CA GLY A 49 -7.43 -19.83 -0.17
C GLY A 49 -7.05 -21.29 -0.20
N ASP A 50 -6.95 -21.86 -1.40
CA ASP A 50 -6.64 -23.29 -1.57
C ASP A 50 -5.20 -23.62 -1.14
N ILE A 51 -4.26 -22.67 -1.33
CA ILE A 51 -2.88 -22.82 -0.87
C ILE A 51 -2.83 -22.97 0.65
N TYR A 52 -3.43 -22.02 1.38
CA TYR A 52 -3.39 -22.05 2.85
C TYR A 52 -4.21 -23.18 3.44
N SER A 53 -5.39 -23.48 2.88
CA SER A 53 -6.20 -24.63 3.31
C SER A 53 -5.47 -25.96 3.12
N SER A 54 -4.69 -26.11 2.04
CA SER A 54 -3.86 -27.29 1.81
C SER A 54 -2.71 -27.41 2.82
N LEU A 55 -2.05 -26.30 3.16
CA LEU A 55 -0.88 -26.30 4.05
C LEU A 55 -1.23 -26.44 5.53
N LEU A 56 -2.31 -25.81 5.99
CA LEU A 56 -2.66 -25.77 7.42
C LEU A 56 -3.78 -26.76 7.79
N GLY A 57 -4.46 -27.31 6.78
CA GLY A 57 -5.71 -28.02 6.98
C GLY A 57 -6.87 -27.09 7.38
N GLY A 58 -8.09 -27.60 7.29
CA GLY A 58 -9.29 -26.87 7.69
C GLY A 58 -9.87 -25.95 6.61
N GLY A 59 -11.08 -25.47 6.90
CA GLY A 59 -11.81 -24.55 6.01
C GLY A 59 -11.33 -23.11 6.17
N HIS A 60 -11.47 -22.34 5.09
CA HIS A 60 -11.33 -20.90 5.13
C HIS A 60 -12.70 -20.22 5.09
N ILE A 61 -12.83 -19.07 5.75
CA ILE A 61 -14.01 -18.21 5.70
C ILE A 61 -13.60 -16.81 5.25
N MET A 62 -14.55 -16.07 4.69
CA MET A 62 -14.38 -14.66 4.34
C MET A 62 -15.13 -13.81 5.35
N LEU A 63 -14.45 -12.80 5.90
CA LEU A 63 -15.02 -11.79 6.79
C LEU A 63 -14.97 -10.43 6.07
N PHE A 64 -16.14 -9.90 5.75
CA PHE A 64 -16.39 -8.63 5.07
C PHE A 64 -16.65 -7.49 6.05
N GLY A 65 -17.15 -7.81 7.23
CA GLY A 65 -17.52 -6.89 8.29
C GLY A 65 -18.96 -6.37 8.19
N ASP A 66 -19.64 -6.55 7.05
CA ASP A 66 -21.01 -6.10 6.80
C ASP A 66 -22.06 -7.24 6.85
N GLU A 67 -21.66 -8.44 7.28
CA GLU A 67 -22.55 -9.58 7.39
C GLU A 67 -23.69 -9.31 8.38
N HIS A 68 -24.92 -9.68 8.01
CA HIS A 68 -26.08 -9.53 8.88
C HIS A 68 -26.47 -8.07 9.22
N GLY A 69 -26.08 -7.10 8.40
CA GLY A 69 -26.61 -5.73 8.43
C GLY A 69 -26.38 -5.01 9.76
N THR A 70 -27.45 -4.66 10.47
CA THR A 70 -27.41 -3.95 11.77
C THR A 70 -26.92 -4.79 12.95
N SER A 71 -26.51 -6.02 12.70
CA SER A 71 -25.82 -6.86 13.68
C SER A 71 -24.40 -7.21 13.23
N SER A 72 -23.92 -6.62 12.13
CA SER A 72 -22.60 -6.86 11.58
C SER A 72 -21.48 -6.38 12.51
N LEU A 73 -20.29 -6.97 12.36
CA LEU A 73 -19.07 -6.53 13.07
C LEU A 73 -18.88 -5.01 12.93
N ARG A 74 -18.93 -4.52 11.69
CA ARG A 74 -18.76 -3.12 11.36
C ARG A 74 -19.85 -2.27 12.02
N TRP A 75 -21.11 -2.71 11.97
CA TRP A 75 -22.19 -1.99 12.66
C TRP A 75 -21.96 -1.86 14.15
N ARG A 76 -21.58 -2.95 14.82
CA ARG A 76 -21.35 -2.94 16.27
C ARG A 76 -20.17 -2.05 16.64
N VAL A 77 -19.07 -2.08 15.89
CA VAL A 77 -17.93 -1.16 16.10
C VAL A 77 -18.35 0.30 15.97
N TYR A 78 -19.01 0.69 14.86
CA TYR A 78 -19.44 2.07 14.66
C TYR A 78 -20.47 2.52 15.71
N SER A 79 -21.42 1.64 16.07
CA SER A 79 -22.47 1.96 17.07
C SER A 79 -21.90 2.10 18.48
N ASN A 80 -21.04 1.16 18.91
CA ASN A 80 -20.44 1.19 20.24
C ASN A 80 -19.41 2.33 20.38
N ALA A 81 -18.81 2.77 19.28
CA ALA A 81 -17.95 3.94 19.22
C ALA A 81 -18.71 5.27 19.14
N ASP A 82 -20.05 5.25 19.03
CA ASP A 82 -20.90 6.41 18.76
C ASP A 82 -20.41 7.23 17.54
N LEU A 83 -20.05 6.51 16.48
CA LEU A 83 -19.52 7.09 15.24
C LEU A 83 -20.50 6.91 14.07
N PRO A 84 -20.70 7.95 13.25
CA PRO A 84 -21.43 7.80 12.00
C PRO A 84 -20.61 7.03 10.96
N TYR A 85 -21.27 6.46 9.95
CA TYR A 85 -20.58 5.96 8.76
C TYR A 85 -20.07 7.12 7.90
N SER A 86 -18.85 7.59 8.15
CA SER A 86 -18.21 8.68 7.40
C SER A 86 -16.71 8.43 7.22
N VAL A 87 -16.09 9.13 6.26
CA VAL A 87 -14.64 9.02 6.00
C VAL A 87 -13.82 9.45 7.21
N GLU A 88 -14.28 10.46 7.95
CA GLU A 88 -13.65 10.96 9.17
C GLU A 88 -13.73 9.93 10.29
N ALA A 89 -14.89 9.27 10.46
CA ALA A 89 -15.03 8.19 11.41
C ALA A 89 -14.16 6.98 11.04
N TRP A 90 -14.09 6.63 9.75
CA TRP A 90 -13.17 5.60 9.27
C TRP A 90 -11.71 5.92 9.62
N ALA A 91 -11.25 7.15 9.40
CA ALA A 91 -9.90 7.57 9.75
C ALA A 91 -9.57 7.32 11.23
N ARG A 92 -10.51 7.63 12.13
CA ARG A 92 -10.39 7.39 13.58
C ARG A 92 -10.37 5.91 13.95
N LEU A 93 -11.09 5.05 13.22
CA LEU A 93 -11.08 3.61 13.43
C LEU A 93 -9.88 2.92 12.76
N TYR A 94 -9.31 3.54 11.73
CA TYR A 94 -8.16 3.02 11.00
C TYR A 94 -6.86 3.09 11.84
N SER A 95 -6.66 4.22 12.52
CA SER A 95 -5.47 4.50 13.33
C SER A 95 -5.64 3.98 14.75
N VAL A 96 -4.57 3.48 15.36
CA VAL A 96 -4.58 3.08 16.78
C VAL A 96 -4.88 4.31 17.63
N GLY A 97 -5.88 4.22 18.51
CA GLY A 97 -6.32 5.38 19.30
C GLY A 97 -7.44 5.07 20.28
N GLN A 98 -8.28 6.07 20.56
CA GLN A 98 -9.29 6.00 21.64
C GLN A 98 -10.35 4.89 21.46
N TYR A 99 -10.52 4.37 20.24
CA TYR A 99 -11.50 3.32 19.93
C TYR A 99 -10.91 1.90 19.95
N GLN A 100 -9.62 1.75 20.30
CA GLN A 100 -8.93 0.47 20.18
C GLN A 100 -9.59 -0.65 20.99
N SER A 101 -10.05 -0.38 22.21
CA SER A 101 -10.72 -1.39 23.05
C SER A 101 -12.04 -1.89 22.48
N ILE A 102 -12.82 -0.99 21.85
CA ILE A 102 -14.09 -1.34 21.18
C ILE A 102 -13.80 -2.19 19.95
N ILE A 103 -12.80 -1.79 19.16
CA ILE A 103 -12.36 -2.53 17.98
C ILE A 103 -11.91 -3.94 18.38
N GLU A 104 -11.09 -4.04 19.43
CA GLU A 104 -10.58 -5.30 19.96
C GLU A 104 -11.71 -6.23 20.42
N GLU A 105 -12.62 -5.75 21.28
CA GLU A 105 -13.75 -6.54 21.79
C GLU A 105 -14.60 -7.12 20.65
N GLU A 106 -14.95 -6.29 19.66
CA GLU A 106 -15.82 -6.70 18.57
C GLU A 106 -15.13 -7.64 17.58
N VAL A 107 -13.87 -7.37 17.24
CA VAL A 107 -13.11 -8.13 16.24
C VAL A 107 -12.72 -9.51 16.77
N LEU A 108 -12.30 -9.63 18.02
CA LEU A 108 -11.78 -10.88 18.57
C LEU A 108 -12.76 -12.04 18.43
N SER A 109 -14.03 -11.80 18.72
CA SER A 109 -15.09 -12.80 18.59
C SER A 109 -15.18 -13.44 17.20
N SER A 110 -14.76 -12.73 16.15
CA SER A 110 -14.84 -13.18 14.76
C SER A 110 -13.59 -13.96 14.32
N ILE A 111 -12.44 -13.66 14.90
CA ILE A 111 -11.12 -14.14 14.45
C ILE A 111 -10.37 -15.02 15.46
N GLU A 112 -10.96 -15.30 16.62
CA GLU A 112 -10.33 -16.16 17.62
C GLU A 112 -9.94 -17.53 17.03
N ASN A 113 -8.80 -18.08 17.48
CA ASN A 113 -8.29 -19.37 17.05
C ASN A 113 -8.16 -19.50 15.52
N SER A 114 -7.75 -18.43 14.84
CA SER A 114 -7.58 -18.41 13.39
C SER A 114 -6.22 -17.88 12.95
N LEU A 115 -5.80 -18.28 11.75
CA LEU A 115 -4.85 -17.49 10.98
C LEU A 115 -5.64 -16.45 10.21
N VAL A 116 -5.30 -15.17 10.37
CA VAL A 116 -5.95 -14.09 9.63
C VAL A 116 -5.10 -13.72 8.42
N VAL A 117 -5.67 -13.85 7.22
CA VAL A 117 -5.06 -13.41 5.97
C VAL A 117 -5.74 -12.13 5.54
N THR A 118 -4.98 -11.04 5.46
CA THR A 118 -5.52 -9.73 5.11
C THR A 118 -4.90 -9.17 3.84
N PHE A 119 -5.63 -8.25 3.21
CA PHE A 119 -5.05 -7.34 2.22
C PHE A 119 -5.25 -5.90 2.71
N GLU A 120 -4.15 -5.19 2.91
CA GLU A 120 -4.10 -3.82 3.42
C GLU A 120 -4.90 -3.61 4.73
N ALA A 121 -4.60 -4.41 5.75
CA ALA A 121 -5.22 -4.24 7.08
C ALA A 121 -4.97 -2.83 7.65
N SER A 122 -5.96 -2.31 8.39
CA SER A 122 -5.82 -1.07 9.15
C SER A 122 -4.85 -1.22 10.32
N GLU A 123 -4.32 -0.10 10.82
CA GLU A 123 -3.37 -0.12 11.95
C GLU A 123 -4.03 -0.69 13.20
N SER A 124 -5.28 -0.30 13.47
CA SER A 124 -6.05 -0.84 14.59
C SER A 124 -6.25 -2.35 14.51
N LEU A 125 -6.49 -2.91 13.31
CA LEU A 125 -6.61 -4.37 13.14
C LEU A 125 -5.29 -5.08 13.40
N ILE A 126 -4.18 -4.56 12.86
CA ILE A 126 -2.85 -5.10 13.15
C ILE A 126 -2.56 -5.10 14.64
N GLU A 127 -2.91 -4.01 15.34
CA GLU A 127 -2.70 -3.90 16.78
C GLU A 127 -3.57 -4.89 17.56
N VAL A 128 -4.83 -5.13 17.15
CA VAL A 128 -5.66 -6.22 17.74
C VAL A 128 -4.96 -7.57 17.58
N PHE A 129 -4.43 -7.87 16.40
CA PHE A 129 -3.78 -9.16 16.15
C PHE A 129 -2.53 -9.34 17.02
N LEU A 130 -1.72 -8.29 17.14
CA LEU A 130 -0.50 -8.29 17.95
C LEU A 130 -0.80 -8.41 19.44
N ALA A 131 -1.74 -7.61 19.96
CA ALA A 131 -2.11 -7.60 21.38
C ALA A 131 -2.66 -8.95 21.86
N ASN A 132 -3.35 -9.68 20.97
CA ASN A 132 -4.03 -10.93 21.31
C ASN A 132 -3.31 -12.19 20.83
N GLY A 133 -2.10 -12.07 20.28
CA GLY A 133 -1.36 -13.22 19.75
C GLY A 133 -2.12 -13.96 18.64
N ILE A 134 -2.88 -13.23 17.82
CA ILE A 134 -3.53 -13.79 16.63
C ILE A 134 -2.52 -13.79 15.49
N PRO A 135 -2.13 -14.94 14.92
CA PRO A 135 -1.21 -14.98 13.80
C PRO A 135 -1.88 -14.37 12.57
N TYR A 136 -1.13 -13.57 11.82
CA TYR A 136 -1.61 -12.99 10.56
C TYR A 136 -0.59 -13.06 9.43
N ILE A 137 -1.11 -13.02 8.21
CA ILE A 137 -0.37 -12.70 6.98
C ILE A 137 -1.11 -11.55 6.32
N ASP A 138 -0.48 -10.38 6.25
CA ASP A 138 -1.06 -9.22 5.61
C ASP A 138 -0.32 -8.92 4.31
N LEU A 139 -1.08 -8.81 3.23
CA LEU A 139 -0.58 -8.53 1.89
C LEU A 139 -0.94 -7.09 1.49
N ALA A 140 -0.10 -6.47 0.69
CA ALA A 140 -0.40 -5.22 0.00
C ALA A 140 0.23 -5.26 -1.40
N ILE A 141 -0.16 -4.35 -2.30
CA ILE A 141 0.67 -4.10 -3.48
C ILE A 141 1.84 -3.23 -3.05
N HIS A 142 3.07 -3.66 -3.32
CA HIS A 142 4.25 -2.86 -3.03
C HIS A 142 4.22 -1.54 -3.81
N PRO A 143 4.70 -0.40 -3.25
CA PRO A 143 4.65 0.90 -3.91
C PRO A 143 5.47 1.01 -5.19
N VAL A 144 6.46 0.14 -5.40
CA VAL A 144 7.28 0.11 -6.62
C VAL A 144 6.48 -0.54 -7.76
N ARG A 145 6.11 0.26 -8.76
CA ARG A 145 5.17 -0.07 -9.83
C ARG A 145 5.76 0.11 -11.23
N PHE A 146 7.05 0.43 -11.34
CA PHE A 146 7.75 0.58 -12.63
C PHE A 146 8.50 -0.69 -13.09
N LEU A 147 8.29 -1.81 -12.40
CA LEU A 147 8.82 -3.12 -12.82
C LEU A 147 7.99 -3.67 -13.99
N ASP A 148 8.37 -4.85 -14.48
CA ASP A 148 7.63 -5.58 -15.51
C ASP A 148 6.25 -6.09 -15.05
N ASP A 149 6.00 -6.11 -13.73
CA ASP A 149 4.73 -6.48 -13.10
C ASP A 149 4.61 -5.89 -11.69
N TYR A 150 3.41 -5.98 -11.10
CA TYR A 150 3.23 -5.67 -9.69
C TYR A 150 3.82 -6.76 -8.80
N MET A 151 4.23 -6.35 -7.60
CA MET A 151 4.67 -7.28 -6.57
C MET A 151 3.85 -7.10 -5.30
N PHE A 152 3.72 -8.20 -4.56
CA PHE A 152 3.17 -8.13 -3.22
C PHE A 152 4.21 -7.56 -2.26
N ALA A 153 3.71 -6.94 -1.21
CA ALA A 153 4.43 -6.69 0.01
C ALA A 153 3.75 -7.53 1.09
N VAL A 154 4.52 -8.31 1.86
CA VAL A 154 3.98 -9.28 2.82
C VAL A 154 4.53 -8.99 4.21
N ARG A 155 3.68 -8.96 5.23
CA ARG A 155 4.10 -8.88 6.64
C ARG A 155 3.36 -9.90 7.49
N THR A 156 3.96 -10.27 8.62
CA THR A 156 3.43 -11.26 9.56
C THR A 156 4.02 -11.03 10.95
N ASN A 157 3.30 -11.42 11.99
CA ASN A 157 3.79 -11.50 13.37
C ASN A 157 4.30 -12.89 13.77
N VAL A 158 4.41 -13.84 12.83
CA VAL A 158 5.04 -15.14 13.09
C VAL A 158 6.53 -15.03 12.78
N SER A 159 7.39 -15.18 13.80
CA SER A 159 8.82 -14.85 13.70
C SER A 159 9.54 -15.62 12.61
N GLU A 160 9.34 -16.93 12.56
CA GLU A 160 10.01 -17.82 11.62
C GLU A 160 9.54 -17.56 10.18
N TRP A 161 8.26 -17.24 9.99
CA TRP A 161 7.72 -16.86 8.69
C TRP A 161 8.29 -15.52 8.23
N SER A 162 8.34 -14.53 9.14
CA SER A 162 8.93 -13.22 8.88
C SER A 162 10.39 -13.35 8.43
N GLN A 163 11.18 -14.19 9.10
CA GLN A 163 12.56 -14.45 8.72
C GLN A 163 12.66 -15.08 7.31
N ARG A 164 11.89 -16.12 7.03
CA ARG A 164 11.88 -16.79 5.71
C ARG A 164 11.41 -15.85 4.59
N LEU A 165 10.43 -15.00 4.86
CA LEU A 165 9.99 -13.96 3.91
C LEU A 165 11.13 -12.98 3.61
N PHE A 166 11.83 -12.51 4.64
CA PHE A 166 12.94 -11.57 4.51
C PHE A 166 14.11 -12.17 3.70
N GLU A 167 14.43 -13.44 3.91
CA GLU A 167 15.42 -14.18 3.09
C GLU A 167 15.01 -14.25 1.60
N LEU A 168 13.70 -14.35 1.34
CA LEU A 168 13.12 -14.41 0.01
C LEU A 168 12.76 -13.03 -0.58
N GLN A 169 13.12 -11.92 0.05
CA GLN A 169 12.72 -10.58 -0.41
C GLN A 169 13.34 -10.15 -1.74
N THR A 170 12.58 -9.56 -2.65
CA THR A 170 13.10 -9.03 -3.93
C THR A 170 14.30 -8.09 -3.66
N PRO A 171 15.50 -8.37 -4.21
CA PRO A 171 16.67 -7.55 -3.93
C PRO A 171 16.51 -6.10 -4.42
N GLU A 172 16.81 -5.15 -3.54
CA GLU A 172 16.58 -3.72 -3.80
C GLU A 172 17.36 -3.17 -5.01
N HIS A 173 18.55 -3.73 -5.32
CA HIS A 173 19.35 -3.31 -6.48
C HIS A 173 18.59 -3.45 -7.82
N ILE A 174 17.64 -4.39 -7.91
CA ILE A 174 16.83 -4.58 -9.12
C ILE A 174 15.95 -3.35 -9.38
N PHE A 175 15.45 -2.69 -8.33
CA PHE A 175 14.65 -1.47 -8.46
C PHE A 175 15.49 -0.32 -9.03
N TYR A 176 16.74 -0.19 -8.60
CA TYR A 176 17.69 0.77 -9.18
C TYR A 176 18.01 0.45 -10.65
N ASP A 177 18.14 -0.82 -11.02
CA ASP A 177 18.40 -1.20 -12.42
C ASP A 177 17.24 -0.85 -13.36
N PHE A 178 16.00 -1.08 -12.95
CA PHE A 178 14.82 -0.62 -13.71
C PHE A 178 14.78 0.91 -13.80
N ALA A 179 14.96 1.63 -12.69
CA ALA A 179 14.94 3.09 -12.66
C ALA A 179 16.03 3.70 -13.56
N LYS A 180 17.20 3.06 -13.64
CA LYS A 180 18.31 3.43 -14.54
C LYS A 180 17.91 3.33 -16.02
N VAL A 181 17.27 2.23 -16.43
CA VAL A 181 16.80 2.04 -17.82
C VAL A 181 15.74 3.09 -18.18
N ILE A 182 14.81 3.35 -17.26
CA ILE A 182 13.77 4.37 -17.41
C ILE A 182 14.40 5.78 -17.53
N SER A 183 15.37 6.09 -16.69
CA SER A 183 16.08 7.38 -16.71
C SER A 183 16.81 7.60 -18.03
N ALA A 184 17.50 6.58 -18.54
CA ALA A 184 18.17 6.63 -19.85
C ALA A 184 17.19 6.93 -21.01
N LYS A 185 15.94 6.50 -20.90
CA LYS A 185 14.87 6.86 -21.85
C LYS A 185 14.39 8.30 -21.64
N ALA A 186 14.20 8.71 -20.39
CA ALA A 186 13.63 9.99 -20.01
C ALA A 186 14.50 11.19 -20.41
N VAL A 187 15.83 11.09 -20.28
CA VAL A 187 16.79 12.17 -20.66
C VAL A 187 16.76 12.54 -22.15
N ARG A 188 16.07 11.76 -22.97
CA ARG A 188 15.92 12.00 -24.41
C ARG A 188 14.65 12.76 -24.78
N LEU A 189 13.82 13.07 -23.80
CA LEU A 189 12.55 13.75 -24.00
C LEU A 189 12.75 15.26 -23.79
N SER A 190 12.70 16.03 -24.88
CA SER A 190 12.91 17.48 -24.85
C SER A 190 11.85 18.25 -24.07
N CYS A 191 10.67 17.66 -23.78
CA CYS A 191 9.63 18.32 -23.00
C CYS A 191 10.08 18.69 -21.58
N PHE A 192 11.12 18.03 -21.05
CA PHE A 192 11.67 18.33 -19.74
C PHE A 192 12.73 19.45 -19.75
N GLU A 193 13.27 19.81 -20.91
CA GLU A 193 14.21 20.95 -21.04
C GLU A 193 13.52 22.29 -20.79
N ALA A 194 12.20 22.35 -20.98
CA ALA A 194 11.40 23.55 -20.74
C ALA A 194 11.02 23.76 -19.27
N ILE A 195 11.34 22.82 -18.38
CA ILE A 195 11.04 22.92 -16.95
C ILE A 195 12.04 23.88 -16.29
N PRO A 196 11.60 24.96 -15.63
CA PRO A 196 12.49 25.90 -14.97
C PRO A 196 13.34 25.23 -13.87
N GLU A 197 14.58 25.68 -13.72
CA GLU A 197 15.46 25.25 -12.62
C GLU A 197 14.83 25.55 -11.24
N GLY A 198 15.01 24.64 -10.28
CA GLY A 198 14.41 24.75 -8.94
C GLY A 198 12.92 24.40 -8.87
N SER A 199 12.33 23.92 -9.96
CA SER A 199 10.94 23.42 -9.96
C SER A 199 10.77 22.21 -9.04
N VAL A 200 9.61 22.12 -8.39
CA VAL A 200 9.22 20.98 -7.53
C VAL A 200 7.99 20.29 -8.09
N LEU A 201 7.92 18.97 -7.95
CA LEU A 201 6.76 18.19 -8.37
C LEU A 201 5.93 17.76 -7.16
N PHE A 202 4.71 18.26 -7.05
CA PHE A 202 3.70 17.81 -6.09
C PHE A 202 2.83 16.72 -6.69
N LEU A 203 2.74 15.58 -6.00
CA LEU A 203 1.98 14.41 -6.44
C LEU A 203 0.65 14.32 -5.72
N ALA A 204 -0.44 14.48 -6.45
CA ALA A 204 -1.78 14.31 -5.93
C ALA A 204 -2.14 12.83 -5.73
N GLN A 205 -3.04 12.58 -4.79
CA GLN A 205 -3.60 11.26 -4.49
C GLN A 205 -5.12 11.28 -4.72
N THR A 206 -5.77 10.12 -4.67
CA THR A 206 -7.24 10.03 -4.65
C THR A 206 -7.80 10.67 -3.37
N ALA A 207 -9.01 11.22 -3.43
CA ALA A 207 -9.63 11.91 -2.30
C ALA A 207 -9.79 11.03 -1.04
N VAL A 208 -9.99 9.71 -1.21
CA VAL A 208 -10.21 8.78 -0.10
C VAL A 208 -9.31 7.56 -0.26
N ASP A 209 -8.23 7.54 0.51
CA ASP A 209 -7.21 6.49 0.51
C ASP A 209 -6.65 6.31 1.92
N SER A 210 -6.34 5.08 2.33
CA SER A 210 -5.83 4.81 3.67
C SER A 210 -4.45 5.41 3.91
N SER A 211 -3.64 5.61 2.86
CA SER A 211 -2.36 6.30 2.96
C SER A 211 -2.50 7.76 3.36
N LEU A 212 -3.66 8.39 3.13
CA LEU A 212 -3.94 9.78 3.53
C LEU A 212 -4.41 9.92 4.98
N ILE A 213 -4.53 8.80 5.71
CA ILE A 213 -4.87 8.80 7.13
C ILE A 213 -3.59 8.92 7.95
N SER A 214 -3.57 9.86 8.90
CA SER A 214 -2.55 9.98 9.94
C SER A 214 -3.22 10.36 11.25
N ASP A 215 -2.92 9.63 12.32
CA ASP A 215 -3.37 9.95 13.69
C ASP A 215 -4.89 10.17 13.80
N GLY A 216 -5.66 9.35 13.09
CA GLY A 216 -7.13 9.43 13.10
C GLY A 216 -7.73 10.49 12.17
N VAL A 217 -6.91 11.20 11.40
CA VAL A 217 -7.33 12.30 10.52
C VAL A 217 -7.05 11.96 9.06
N MET A 218 -8.04 12.18 8.19
CA MET A 218 -7.91 12.07 6.73
C MET A 218 -7.50 13.42 6.15
N VAL A 219 -6.51 13.44 5.24
CA VAL A 219 -6.18 14.64 4.46
C VAL A 219 -7.34 15.03 3.55
N ASP A 220 -7.73 16.30 3.59
CA ASP A 220 -8.75 16.86 2.71
C ASP A 220 -8.17 17.84 1.67
N ASP A 221 -9.04 18.31 0.77
CA ASP A 221 -8.69 19.26 -0.30
C ASP A 221 -8.15 20.60 0.24
N ASP A 222 -8.62 21.04 1.41
CA ASP A 222 -8.25 22.34 1.97
C ASP A 222 -6.82 22.28 2.56
N MET A 223 -6.45 21.16 3.19
CA MET A 223 -5.06 20.87 3.59
C MET A 223 -4.11 20.81 2.38
N ILE A 224 -4.55 20.23 1.25
CA ILE A 224 -3.76 20.20 0.01
C ILE A 224 -3.53 21.61 -0.52
N ILE A 225 -4.58 22.44 -0.56
CA ILE A 225 -4.49 23.84 -0.98
C ILE A 225 -3.51 24.61 -0.11
N GLU A 226 -3.60 24.48 1.21
CA GLU A 226 -2.71 25.16 2.15
C GLU A 226 -1.24 24.80 1.87
N LYS A 227 -0.96 23.51 1.65
CA LYS A 227 0.39 23.05 1.32
C LYS A 227 0.87 23.62 -0.01
N LEU A 228 0.05 23.61 -1.06
CA LEU A 228 0.42 24.14 -2.36
C LEU A 228 0.74 25.63 -2.29
N ILE A 229 -0.04 26.42 -1.56
CA ILE A 229 0.22 27.84 -1.33
C ILE A 229 1.58 28.03 -0.65
N LYS A 230 1.86 27.28 0.42
CA LYS A 230 3.16 27.32 1.12
C LYS A 230 4.32 26.95 0.19
N MET A 231 4.15 25.93 -0.66
CA MET A 231 5.17 25.55 -1.65
C MET A 231 5.38 26.64 -2.70
N GLY A 232 4.31 27.29 -3.17
CA GLY A 232 4.39 28.39 -4.12
C GLY A 232 5.07 29.65 -3.56
N GLN A 233 5.28 29.74 -2.24
CA GLN A 233 6.07 30.81 -1.62
C GLN A 233 7.57 30.49 -1.58
N VAL A 234 7.93 29.21 -1.67
CA VAL A 234 9.31 28.71 -1.51
C VAL A 234 9.95 28.39 -2.84
N TYR A 235 9.21 27.76 -3.75
CA TYR A 235 9.73 27.27 -5.02
C TYR A 235 9.39 28.22 -6.17
N PRO A 236 10.31 28.42 -7.14
CA PRO A 236 10.04 29.21 -8.34
C PRO A 236 8.83 28.71 -9.13
N THR A 237 8.65 27.40 -9.23
CA THR A 237 7.48 26.80 -9.87
C THR A 237 7.09 25.49 -9.19
N VAL A 238 5.80 25.34 -8.89
CA VAL A 238 5.22 24.10 -8.36
C VAL A 238 4.43 23.39 -9.46
N TYR A 239 4.89 22.21 -9.84
CA TYR A 239 4.19 21.35 -10.78
C TYR A 239 3.25 20.41 -10.03
N TYR A 240 1.97 20.42 -10.38
CA TYR A 240 0.95 19.58 -9.76
C TYR A 240 0.59 18.42 -10.69
N LYS A 241 0.92 17.20 -10.28
CA LYS A 241 0.56 15.99 -11.01
C LYS A 241 -0.74 15.41 -10.46
N HIS A 242 -1.78 15.37 -11.30
CA HIS A 242 -3.03 14.68 -10.96
C HIS A 242 -2.82 13.19 -10.69
N HIS A 243 -3.66 12.66 -9.82
CA HIS A 243 -3.90 11.23 -9.78
C HIS A 243 -4.76 10.83 -10.99
N PRO A 244 -4.52 9.68 -11.65
CA PRO A 244 -5.29 9.25 -12.83
C PRO A 244 -6.81 9.20 -12.63
N TYR A 245 -7.25 8.91 -11.40
CA TYR A 245 -8.67 8.83 -11.02
C TYR A 245 -9.21 10.10 -10.34
N TYR A 246 -8.39 11.14 -10.19
CA TYR A 246 -8.78 12.36 -9.46
C TYR A 246 -8.21 13.61 -10.12
N THR A 247 -8.91 14.09 -11.16
CA THR A 247 -8.43 15.17 -12.03
C THR A 247 -9.09 16.53 -11.74
N ASN A 248 -10.29 16.59 -11.16
CA ASN A 248 -11.03 17.86 -10.99
C ASN A 248 -11.20 18.30 -9.52
N SER A 249 -10.09 18.38 -8.77
CA SER A 249 -10.07 18.81 -7.37
C SER A 249 -10.12 20.33 -7.20
N LYS A 250 -10.43 20.83 -5.99
CA LYS A 250 -10.29 22.28 -5.71
C LYS A 250 -8.82 22.71 -5.86
N ALA A 251 -7.88 21.85 -5.45
CA ALA A 251 -6.45 22.07 -5.60
C ALA A 251 -6.03 22.24 -7.07
N ALA A 252 -6.56 21.43 -7.99
CA ALA A 252 -6.32 21.57 -9.42
C ALA A 252 -6.75 22.96 -9.95
N ARG A 253 -7.95 23.41 -9.58
CA ARG A 253 -8.47 24.72 -9.99
C ARG A 253 -7.65 25.89 -9.43
N LEU A 254 -7.06 25.73 -8.24
CA LEU A 254 -6.10 26.70 -7.71
C LEU A 254 -4.84 26.76 -8.57
N VAL A 255 -4.28 25.60 -8.92
CA VAL A 255 -3.05 25.51 -9.72
C VAL A 255 -3.25 26.18 -11.08
N GLU A 256 -4.36 25.90 -11.77
CA GLU A 256 -4.69 26.50 -13.07
C GLU A 256 -4.79 28.03 -13.05
N ARG A 257 -5.12 28.62 -11.90
CA ARG A 257 -5.26 30.07 -11.71
C ARG A 257 -3.99 30.73 -11.16
N SER A 258 -2.99 29.95 -10.80
CA SER A 258 -1.77 30.43 -10.16
C SER A 258 -0.69 30.73 -11.20
N LYS A 259 0.06 31.82 -11.02
CA LYS A 259 1.10 32.23 -11.99
C LYS A 259 2.38 31.39 -11.93
N ASN A 260 2.68 30.83 -10.76
CA ASN A 260 3.89 30.06 -10.50
C ASN A 260 3.59 28.58 -10.18
N MET A 261 2.42 28.10 -10.61
CA MET A 261 2.08 26.69 -10.52
C MET A 261 1.59 26.22 -11.89
N ALA A 262 1.83 24.96 -12.21
CA ALA A 262 1.42 24.38 -13.48
C ALA A 262 0.95 22.94 -13.31
N ILE A 263 0.01 22.51 -14.14
CA ILE A 263 -0.39 21.11 -14.20
C ILE A 263 0.71 20.30 -14.90
N ALA A 264 1.11 19.18 -14.30
CA ALA A 264 2.14 18.27 -14.80
C ALA A 264 1.51 17.08 -15.53
N ASP A 265 1.30 17.24 -16.84
CA ASP A 265 0.76 16.19 -17.70
C ASP A 265 1.84 15.35 -18.39
N TYR A 266 2.72 14.77 -17.57
CA TYR A 266 3.77 13.86 -18.04
C TYR A 266 3.52 12.43 -17.56
N ASN A 267 4.17 11.45 -18.17
CA ASN A 267 4.30 10.15 -17.51
C ASN A 267 5.15 10.32 -16.23
N ILE A 268 4.70 9.77 -15.09
CA ILE A 268 5.37 9.99 -13.81
C ILE A 268 6.81 9.48 -13.82
N TYR A 269 7.08 8.29 -14.36
CA TYR A 269 8.44 7.73 -14.37
C TYR A 269 9.36 8.46 -15.36
N MET A 270 8.82 9.04 -16.43
CA MET A 270 9.60 9.94 -17.29
C MET A 270 9.94 11.23 -16.56
N ALA A 271 9.03 11.77 -15.73
CA ALA A 271 9.31 12.95 -14.93
C ALA A 271 10.34 12.68 -13.81
N LEU A 272 10.28 11.51 -13.17
CA LEU A 272 11.30 11.12 -12.18
C LEU A 272 12.66 10.87 -12.84
N GLY A 273 12.68 10.13 -13.97
CA GLY A 273 13.90 9.78 -14.68
C GLY A 273 14.58 10.93 -15.41
N SER A 274 13.86 12.03 -15.71
CA SER A 274 14.43 13.18 -16.40
C SER A 274 15.29 14.08 -15.50
N GLN A 275 15.18 13.92 -14.17
CA GLN A 275 15.83 14.80 -13.18
C GLN A 275 15.42 16.27 -13.24
N ALA A 276 14.40 16.62 -14.04
CA ALA A 276 13.90 18.00 -14.16
C ALA A 276 13.24 18.52 -12.87
N PHE A 277 12.85 17.61 -11.98
CA PHE A 277 12.30 17.90 -10.66
C PHE A 277 13.24 17.34 -9.59
N PRO A 278 14.23 18.11 -9.10
CA PRO A 278 15.17 17.61 -8.10
C PRO A 278 14.49 17.18 -6.78
N LYS A 279 13.26 17.67 -6.55
CA LYS A 279 12.44 17.32 -5.40
C LYS A 279 11.00 16.95 -5.78
N VAL A 280 10.51 15.90 -5.13
CA VAL A 280 9.12 15.42 -5.23
C VAL A 280 8.45 15.49 -3.86
N CYS A 281 7.24 16.04 -3.80
CA CYS A 281 6.48 16.20 -2.57
C CYS A 281 5.10 15.53 -2.67
N SER A 282 4.62 14.94 -1.58
CA SER A 282 3.26 14.42 -1.48
C SER A 282 2.87 14.22 -0.02
N PHE A 283 1.59 14.00 0.27
CA PHE A 283 1.17 13.68 1.63
C PHE A 283 1.71 12.32 2.06
N SER A 284 1.54 11.32 1.20
CA SER A 284 1.97 9.95 1.50
C SER A 284 2.03 9.04 0.26
N SER A 285 2.03 9.60 -0.95
CA SER A 285 2.03 8.82 -2.19
C SER A 285 3.14 7.76 -2.21
N GLY A 286 2.81 6.55 -2.67
CA GLY A 286 3.80 5.49 -2.92
C GLY A 286 4.92 5.91 -3.85
N THR A 287 4.68 6.89 -4.74
CA THR A 287 5.71 7.46 -5.62
C THR A 287 6.86 8.12 -4.85
N LEU A 288 6.63 8.63 -3.63
CA LEU A 288 7.72 9.14 -2.79
C LEU A 288 8.68 8.02 -2.39
N HIS A 289 8.18 6.80 -2.17
CA HIS A 289 9.02 5.63 -1.94
C HIS A 289 9.83 5.27 -3.19
N GLU A 290 9.27 5.49 -4.39
CA GLU A 290 9.94 5.22 -5.66
C GLU A 290 11.03 6.25 -6.02
N ALA A 291 10.86 7.51 -5.61
CA ALA A 291 11.72 8.63 -5.96
C ALA A 291 13.21 8.38 -5.66
N LYS A 292 13.53 7.67 -4.56
CA LYS A 292 14.91 7.35 -4.19
C LYS A 292 15.63 6.49 -5.24
N TYR A 293 14.92 5.63 -5.98
CA TYR A 293 15.52 4.77 -7.02
C TYR A 293 15.95 5.59 -8.24
N PHE A 294 15.35 6.78 -8.41
CA PHE A 294 15.73 7.77 -9.40
C PHE A 294 16.74 8.79 -8.86
N GLY A 295 17.20 8.67 -7.60
CA GLY A 295 18.16 9.61 -7.03
C GLY A 295 17.58 10.99 -6.66
N LEU A 296 16.27 11.09 -6.49
CA LEU A 296 15.58 12.35 -6.17
C LEU A 296 15.38 12.54 -4.67
N GLU A 297 15.36 13.81 -4.23
CA GLU A 297 14.88 14.15 -2.89
C GLU A 297 13.35 14.00 -2.84
N SER A 298 12.85 13.39 -1.76
CA SER A 298 11.41 13.24 -1.52
C SER A 298 10.99 13.83 -0.20
N GLU A 299 9.90 14.60 -0.18
CA GLU A 299 9.27 15.11 1.04
C GLU A 299 7.89 14.50 1.23
N LYS A 300 7.76 13.71 2.29
CA LYS A 300 6.48 13.20 2.79
C LYS A 300 5.94 14.17 3.84
N ILE A 301 4.71 14.66 3.64
CA ILE A 301 4.10 15.65 4.53
C ILE A 301 3.50 14.98 5.78
N LEU A 302 2.91 13.79 5.62
CA LEU A 302 2.37 13.04 6.75
C LEU A 302 3.47 12.30 7.52
N SER A 303 3.38 12.34 8.84
CA SER A 303 4.28 11.63 9.77
C SER A 303 3.90 10.16 9.96
N SER A 304 3.34 9.48 8.94
CA SER A 304 2.97 8.07 9.07
C SER A 304 4.20 7.14 8.96
N PRO A 305 4.21 6.00 9.68
CA PRO A 305 5.32 5.05 9.65
C PRO A 305 5.66 4.58 8.22
N ASN A 306 6.95 4.34 7.96
CA ASN A 306 7.36 3.73 6.70
C ASN A 306 7.18 2.21 6.77
N ARG A 307 6.00 1.73 6.37
CA ARG A 307 5.68 0.29 6.35
C ARG A 307 6.47 -0.51 5.30
N PHE A 308 7.23 0.13 4.43
CA PHE A 308 8.08 -0.52 3.43
C PHE A 308 9.57 -0.30 3.75
N ALA A 309 9.89 -0.11 5.02
CA ALA A 309 11.26 -0.12 5.50
C ALA A 309 11.84 -1.53 5.36
N ASN A 310 13.11 -1.62 4.96
CA ASN A 310 13.84 -2.89 4.84
C ASN A 310 14.30 -3.36 6.23
N GLU A 311 13.35 -3.81 7.04
CA GLU A 311 13.57 -4.25 8.41
C GLU A 311 12.69 -5.46 8.76
N LEU A 312 13.21 -6.29 9.66
CA LEU A 312 12.45 -7.42 10.21
C LEU A 312 11.55 -6.92 11.35
N SER A 313 10.30 -6.62 11.02
CA SER A 313 9.31 -6.06 11.95
C SER A 313 7.92 -6.59 11.60
N PRO A 314 7.03 -6.84 12.57
CA PRO A 314 5.65 -7.24 12.27
C PRO A 314 4.88 -6.13 11.54
N TYR A 315 5.31 -4.88 11.69
CA TYR A 315 4.68 -3.72 11.05
C TYR A 315 5.14 -3.49 9.62
N SER A 316 6.31 -4.02 9.24
CA SER A 316 7.00 -3.73 7.98
C SER A 316 6.78 -4.84 6.95
N TYR A 317 6.41 -4.45 5.74
CA TYR A 317 6.21 -5.35 4.62
C TYR A 317 7.53 -5.69 3.93
N VAL A 318 7.64 -6.95 3.55
CA VAL A 318 8.72 -7.51 2.76
C VAL A 318 8.28 -7.60 1.29
N PRO A 319 9.04 -7.05 0.32
CA PRO A 319 8.69 -7.15 -1.09
C PRO A 319 8.86 -8.58 -1.60
N ILE A 320 7.78 -9.19 -2.06
CA ILE A 320 7.78 -10.51 -2.69
C ILE A 320 7.17 -10.36 -4.08
N TYR A 321 7.93 -10.74 -5.12
CA TYR A 321 7.46 -10.73 -6.49
C TYR A 321 6.41 -11.83 -6.72
N ARG A 322 6.40 -12.46 -7.90
CA ARG A 322 5.40 -13.48 -8.28
C ARG A 322 5.37 -14.72 -7.38
N ASP A 323 6.37 -14.95 -6.53
CA ASP A 323 6.46 -16.14 -5.68
C ASP A 323 5.35 -16.22 -4.63
N ALA A 324 4.80 -15.09 -4.17
CA ALA A 324 3.67 -15.07 -3.24
C ALA A 324 2.40 -15.75 -3.78
N LEU A 325 2.35 -16.09 -5.08
CA LEU A 325 1.25 -16.80 -5.72
C LEU A 325 1.46 -18.33 -5.78
N LYS A 326 2.63 -18.82 -5.37
CA LYS A 326 3.02 -20.23 -5.54
C LYS A 326 2.79 -21.02 -4.26
N TYR A 327 2.33 -22.26 -4.42
CA TYR A 327 2.17 -23.17 -3.29
C TYR A 327 3.52 -23.47 -2.60
N GLU A 328 4.57 -23.72 -3.38
CA GLU A 328 5.91 -24.08 -2.88
C GLU A 328 6.54 -22.95 -2.07
N PHE A 329 6.25 -21.69 -2.44
CA PHE A 329 6.69 -20.52 -1.67
C PHE A 329 6.09 -20.55 -0.27
N TRP A 330 4.77 -20.70 -0.17
CA TRP A 330 4.09 -20.76 1.13
C TRP A 330 4.42 -22.02 1.92
N SER A 331 4.61 -23.15 1.26
CA SER A 331 5.09 -24.39 1.90
C SER A 331 6.46 -24.19 2.55
N TYR A 332 7.37 -23.44 1.91
CA TYR A 332 8.65 -23.07 2.52
C TYR A 332 8.48 -22.06 3.65
N VAL A 333 7.73 -20.97 3.43
CA VAL A 333 7.49 -19.93 4.43
C VAL A 333 6.86 -20.52 5.70
N MET A 334 5.95 -21.49 5.54
CA MET A 334 5.28 -22.22 6.63
C MET A 334 6.05 -23.49 7.07
N GLY A 335 7.29 -23.69 6.61
CA GLY A 335 8.20 -24.69 7.17
C GLY A 335 7.92 -26.15 6.84
N ASP A 336 6.93 -26.42 5.99
CA ASP A 336 6.51 -27.73 5.49
C ASP A 336 7.56 -28.33 4.56
N ILE A 337 8.20 -27.50 3.72
CA ILE A 337 9.44 -27.85 3.02
C ILE A 337 10.64 -27.04 3.53
N LYS A 338 11.85 -27.60 3.39
CA LYS A 338 13.09 -26.97 3.88
C LYS A 338 13.87 -26.17 2.85
N ILE A 339 13.55 -26.31 1.56
CA ILE A 339 14.31 -25.70 0.48
C ILE A 339 13.33 -25.12 -0.54
N PHE A 340 13.46 -23.82 -0.81
CA PHE A 340 12.82 -23.15 -1.93
C PHE A 340 13.85 -23.00 -3.06
N LYS A 341 13.65 -23.70 -4.18
CA LYS A 341 14.71 -23.94 -5.17
C LYS A 341 15.03 -22.76 -6.08
N GLU A 342 14.01 -22.01 -6.51
CA GLU A 342 14.21 -20.93 -7.47
C GLU A 342 13.22 -19.80 -7.23
N LYS A 343 13.79 -18.62 -7.03
CA LYS A 343 13.05 -17.38 -6.78
C LYS A 343 12.77 -16.66 -8.09
N SER A 344 11.54 -16.22 -8.27
CA SER A 344 11.17 -15.36 -9.39
C SER A 344 11.64 -13.93 -9.13
N LEU A 345 12.48 -13.42 -10.03
CA LEU A 345 12.96 -12.05 -10.03
C LEU A 345 12.53 -11.34 -11.32
N PRO A 346 12.21 -10.04 -11.25
CA PRO A 346 11.97 -9.25 -12.46
C PRO A 346 13.29 -8.98 -13.18
N ASP A 347 13.26 -8.95 -14.52
CA ASP A 347 14.45 -8.72 -15.36
C ASP A 347 14.47 -7.27 -15.91
N PRO A 348 15.30 -6.37 -15.36
CA PRO A 348 15.40 -4.98 -15.81
C PRO A 348 16.02 -4.84 -17.21
N PHE A 349 16.72 -5.86 -17.71
CA PHE A 349 17.50 -5.78 -18.94
C PHE A 349 16.78 -6.38 -20.14
N PHE A 350 15.68 -7.08 -19.92
CA PHE A 350 14.83 -7.57 -21.00
C PHE A 350 14.34 -6.41 -21.87
N GLY A 351 14.83 -6.33 -23.11
CA GLY A 351 14.47 -5.27 -24.06
C GLY A 351 15.02 -3.87 -23.74
N ALA A 352 15.83 -3.70 -22.70
CA ALA A 352 16.23 -2.38 -22.17
C ALA A 352 16.88 -1.46 -23.22
N VAL A 353 17.78 -1.99 -24.06
CA VAL A 353 18.42 -1.20 -25.12
C VAL A 353 17.40 -0.77 -26.18
N LYS A 354 16.48 -1.66 -26.55
CA LYS A 354 15.41 -1.35 -27.52
C LYS A 354 14.49 -0.25 -26.99
N ASP A 355 14.12 -0.32 -25.71
CA ASP A 355 13.17 0.61 -25.12
C ASP A 355 13.77 1.98 -24.77
N SER A 356 15.04 2.03 -24.38
CA SER A 356 15.75 3.27 -24.03
C SER A 356 16.42 3.97 -25.23
N SER A 357 16.76 3.22 -26.29
CA SER A 357 17.43 3.78 -27.48
C SER A 357 16.52 4.61 -28.40
N GLY A 358 15.20 4.62 -28.18
CA GLY A 358 14.26 5.38 -29.01
C GLY A 358 14.30 5.02 -30.50
N MET A 359 14.98 3.93 -30.89
CA MET A 359 15.09 3.47 -32.27
C MET A 359 13.76 2.84 -32.69
N LYS A 360 13.04 3.49 -33.61
CA LYS A 360 11.71 3.06 -34.08
C LYS A 360 11.74 2.25 -35.39
N TRP A 361 12.85 1.57 -35.69
CA TRP A 361 12.90 0.73 -36.89
C TRP A 361 12.04 -0.53 -36.68
N GLY A 362 10.89 -0.60 -37.38
CA GLY A 362 10.01 -1.79 -37.44
C GLY A 362 8.84 -1.85 -36.44
N LYS A 363 8.17 -0.73 -36.14
CA LYS A 363 6.82 -0.73 -35.55
C LYS A 363 5.81 -0.12 -36.50
#